data_AF-A0A3M4K5F6-F1
#
_entry.id   AF-A0A3M4K5F6-F1
#
_cell.length_a   1.000
_cell.length_b   1.000
_cell.length_c   1.000
_cell.angle_alpha   90.00
_cell.angle_beta   90.00
_cell.angle_gamma   90.00
#
_symmetry.space_group_name_H-M   'P 1'
#
loop_
_entity.id
_entity.type
_entity.pdbx_description
1 polymer ?
#
loop_
_entity_poly.entity_id
_entity_poly.type
_entity_poly.pdbx_seq_one_letter_code
_entity_poly.pdbx_strand_id
1 'polypeptide(L)' 'MLKMTNEVIAQTLQYLVGTRYVPTVKAYISEVTGLQKVTGSGDVTTKEFDPMRLHVNVDKAGLISGFSFG' A
#
# COMPACT_ATOMS: atom_id res chain seq x y z
N MET A 1 14.95 4.65 15.37
CA MET A 1 13.71 3.90 15.07
C MET A 1 14.01 2.99 13.89
N LEU A 2 13.95 1.67 14.06
CA LEU A 2 14.16 0.72 12.95
C LEU A 2 12.95 0.84 12.01
N LYS A 3 13.15 1.38 10.81
CA LYS A 3 12.13 1.37 9.75
C LYS A 3 12.07 -0.02 9.14
N MET A 4 10.87 -0.59 9.01
CA MET A 4 10.68 -1.75 8.13
C MET A 4 11.13 -1.37 6.71
N THR A 5 11.85 -2.27 6.05
CA THR A 5 12.24 -2.08 4.65
C THR A 5 11.05 -2.35 3.73
N ASN A 6 11.11 -1.86 2.50
CA ASN A 6 10.05 -2.05 1.52
C ASN A 6 9.81 -3.55 1.23
N GLU A 7 10.85 -4.37 1.27
CA GLU A 7 10.75 -5.83 1.11
C GLU A 7 9.98 -6.47 2.27
N VAL A 8 10.27 -6.08 3.51
CA VAL A 8 9.57 -6.58 4.70
C VAL A 8 8.11 -6.15 4.67
N ILE A 9 7.83 -4.91 4.25
CA ILE A 9 6.45 -4.40 4.11
C ILE A 9 5.70 -5.21 3.05
N ALA A 10 6.26 -5.37 1.86
CA ALA A 10 5.62 -6.13 0.78
C ALA A 10 5.30 -7.57 1.22
N GLN A 11 6.25 -8.23 1.88
CA GLN A 11 6.06 -9.59 2.40
C GLN A 11 4.97 -9.65 3.48
N THR A 12 4.92 -8.65 4.37
CA THR A 12 3.92 -8.56 5.44
C THR A 12 2.51 -8.39 4.87
N LEU A 13 2.36 -7.63 3.79
CA LEU A 13 1.07 -7.34 3.18
C LEU A 13 0.60 -8.39 2.16
N GLN A 14 1.43 -9.37 1.82
CA GLN A 14 1.17 -10.34 0.75
C GLN A 14 -0.17 -11.08 0.92
N TYR A 15 -0.61 -11.32 2.16
CA TYR A 15 -1.88 -12.00 2.44
C TYR A 15 -3.12 -11.18 2.04
N LEU A 16 -2.98 -9.88 1.79
CA LEU A 16 -4.06 -9.02 1.29
C LEU A 16 -4.27 -9.17 -0.22
N VAL A 17 -3.30 -9.71 -0.97
CA VAL A 17 -3.42 -9.90 -2.42
C VAL A 17 -4.55 -10.88 -2.71
N GLY A 18 -5.43 -10.51 -3.65
CA GLY A 18 -6.65 -11.25 -3.99
C GLY A 18 -7.87 -10.90 -3.12
N THR A 19 -7.71 -10.09 -2.07
CA THR A 19 -8.84 -9.59 -1.27
C THR A 19 -9.46 -8.33 -1.88
N ARG A 20 -10.70 -8.00 -1.50
CA ARG A 20 -11.38 -6.77 -1.95
C ARG A 20 -10.65 -5.53 -1.43
N TYR A 21 -10.31 -4.61 -2.34
CA TYR A 21 -9.89 -3.28 -1.91
C TYR A 21 -11.11 -2.49 -1.43
N VAL A 22 -11.06 -2.07 -0.18
CA VAL A 22 -12.01 -1.11 0.42
C VAL A 22 -11.22 0.01 1.10
N PRO A 23 -11.78 1.23 1.23
CA PRO A 23 -11.02 2.38 1.72
C PRO A 23 -10.33 2.17 3.08
N THR A 24 -10.89 1.34 3.96
CA THR A 24 -10.33 1.02 5.28
C THR A 24 -9.00 0.25 5.22
N VAL A 25 -8.68 -0.42 4.10
CA VAL A 25 -7.41 -1.11 3.90
C VAL A 25 -6.21 -0.17 4.07
N LYS A 26 -6.34 1.10 3.63
CA LYS A 26 -5.23 2.07 3.73
C LYS A 26 -4.87 2.40 5.17
N ALA A 27 -5.88 2.60 6.01
CA ALA A 27 -5.69 2.88 7.44
C ALA A 27 -5.01 1.68 8.12
N TYR A 28 -5.50 0.47 7.83
CA TYR A 28 -4.92 -0.76 8.34
C TYR A 28 -3.45 -0.95 7.91
N ILE A 29 -3.12 -0.75 6.63
CA ILE A 29 -1.73 -0.82 6.14
C ILE A 29 -0.85 0.19 6.86
N SER A 30 -1.35 1.42 7.06
CA SER A 30 -0.62 2.47 7.77
C SER A 30 -0.30 2.07 9.22
N GLU A 31 -1.25 1.45 9.91
CA GLU A 31 -1.08 0.96 11.28
C GLU A 31 -0.04 -0.16 11.37
N VAL A 32 -0.14 -1.17 10.49
CA VAL A 32 0.76 -2.33 10.50
C VAL A 32 2.20 -1.98 10.10
N THR A 33 2.36 -1.07 9.14
CA THR A 33 3.66 -0.76 8.54
C THR A 33 4.31 0.49 9.13
N GLY A 34 3.54 1.33 9.83
CA GLY A 34 3.95 2.66 10.28
C GLY A 34 4.06 3.70 9.17
N LEU A 35 3.76 3.35 7.90
CA LEU A 35 3.81 4.29 6.79
C LEU A 35 2.71 5.34 6.92
N GLN A 36 3.10 6.61 6.72
CA GLN A 36 2.18 7.74 6.78
C GLN A 36 1.51 8.02 5.43
N LYS A 37 2.10 7.53 4.33
CA LYS A 37 1.61 7.74 2.97
C LYS A 37 1.27 6.41 2.33
N VAL A 38 -0.01 6.04 2.44
CA VAL A 38 -0.60 4.91 1.74
C VAL A 38 -1.64 5.45 0.76
N THR A 39 -1.43 5.18 -0.52
CA THR A 39 -2.32 5.57 -1.63
C THR A 39 -3.00 4.33 -2.17
N GLY A 40 -4.22 4.48 -2.67
CA GLY A 40 -4.96 3.40 -3.32
C GLY A 40 -5.56 3.83 -4.65
N SER A 41 -6.22 2.88 -5.31
CA SER A 41 -6.81 3.11 -6.62
C SER A 41 -7.82 4.27 -6.58
N GLY A 42 -7.62 5.26 -7.44
CA GLY A 42 -8.44 6.47 -7.54
C GLY A 42 -7.97 7.67 -6.72
N ASP A 43 -6.95 7.53 -5.88
CA ASP A 43 -6.37 8.68 -5.17
C ASP A 43 -5.60 9.59 -6.14
N VAL A 44 -5.80 10.90 -6.01
CA VAL A 44 -4.98 11.89 -6.72
C VAL A 44 -3.65 12.04 -5.98
N THR A 45 -2.55 11.73 -6.65
CA THR A 45 -1.19 11.83 -6.08
C THR A 45 -0.35 12.88 -6.79
N THR A 46 0.55 13.53 -6.06
CA THR A 46 1.60 14.36 -6.66
C THR A 46 2.66 13.47 -7.34
N LYS A 47 3.33 13.99 -8.38
CA LYS A 47 4.37 13.25 -9.13
C LYS A 47 5.74 13.22 -8.44
N GLU A 48 5.86 13.80 -7.24
CA GLU A 48 7.08 13.74 -6.46
C GLU A 48 7.37 12.31 -6.02
N PHE A 49 8.63 11.89 -6.11
CA PHE A 49 9.06 10.58 -5.66
C PHE A 49 9.17 10.56 -4.13
N ASP A 50 8.54 9.59 -3.50
CA ASP A 50 8.67 9.33 -2.07
C ASP A 50 8.89 7.82 -1.87
N PRO A 51 10.11 7.38 -1.51
CA PRO A 51 10.43 5.96 -1.37
C PRO A 51 9.65 5.28 -0.22
N MET A 52 9.00 6.06 0.64
CA MET A 52 8.15 5.61 1.75
C MET A 52 6.66 5.76 1.45
N ARG A 53 6.29 6.15 0.22
CA ARG A 53 4.89 6.10 -0.24
C ARG A 53 4.61 4.72 -0.81
N LEU A 54 3.62 4.05 -0.22
CA LEU A 54 3.11 2.77 -0.70
C LEU A 54 1.84 2.99 -1.51
N HIS A 55 1.80 2.40 -2.70
CA HIS A 55 0.62 2.33 -3.55
C HIS A 55 0.01 0.94 -3.47
N VAL A 56 -1.30 0.90 -3.17
CA VAL A 56 -2.10 -0.31 -3.27
C VAL A 56 -2.58 -0.45 -4.71
N ASN A 57 -2.08 -1.48 -5.39
CA ASN A 57 -2.50 -1.79 -6.75
C ASN A 57 -3.82 -2.57 -6.70
N VAL A 58 -4.78 -2.15 -7.50
CA VAL A 58 -6.12 -2.75 -7.56
C VAL A 58 -6.42 -3.11 -9.00
N ASP A 59 -6.86 -4.34 -9.24
CA ASP A 59 -7.25 -4.80 -10.56
C ASP A 59 -8.63 -4.25 -11.00
N LYS A 60 -9.04 -4.60 -12.22
CA LYS A 60 -10.33 -4.18 -12.78
C LYS A 60 -11.54 -4.77 -12.05
N ALA A 61 -11.37 -5.90 -11.36
CA ALA A 61 -12.43 -6.47 -10.56
C ALA A 61 -12.60 -5.70 -9.25
N GLY A 62 -11.59 -4.95 -8.79
CA GLY A 62 -11.54 -4.27 -7.49
C GLY A 62 -10.80 -5.08 -6.41
N LEU A 63 -10.01 -6.09 -6.79
CA LEU A 63 -9.18 -6.86 -5.87
C LEU A 63 -7.78 -6.27 -5.80
N ILE A 64 -7.15 -6.37 -4.63
CA ILE A 64 -5.76 -5.98 -4.45
C ILE A 64 -4.89 -6.93 -5.30
N SER A 65 -4.14 -6.36 -6.25
CA SER A 65 -3.24 -7.10 -7.13
C SER A 65 -1.78 -7.07 -6.69
N GLY A 66 -1.44 -6.16 -5.77
CA GLY A 66 -0.09 -6.05 -5.20
C GLY A 66 0.19 -4.68 -4.62
N PHE A 67 1.48 -4.41 -4.38
CA PHE A 67 1.97 -3.16 -3.78
C PHE A 67 3.19 -2.64 -4.54
N SER A 68 3.33 -1.33 -4.62
CA SER A 68 4.51 -0.66 -5.18
C SER A 68 4.92 0.54 -4.33
N PHE A 69 6.17 0.97 -4.47
CA PHE A 69 6.75 2.06 -3.69
C PHE A 69 7.27 3.17 -4.61
N GLY A 70 7.12 4.43 -4.19
CA GLY A 70 7.64 5.60 -4.90
C GLY A 70 6.68 6.76 -4.98
#